data_AF-A0A9E1ZK03-F1
#
_entry.id   AF-A0A9E1ZK03-F1
#
_cell.length_a   1.000
_cell.length_b   1.000
_cell.length_c   1.000
_cell.angle_alpha   90.00
_cell.angle_beta   90.00
_cell.angle_gamma   90.00
#
_symmetry.space_group_name_H-M   'P 1'
#
loop_
_entity.id
_entity.type
_entity.pdbx_description
1 polymer ?
#
loop_
_entity_poly.entity_id
_entity_poly.type
_entity_poly.pdbx_seq_one_letter_code
_entity_poly.pdbx_strand_id
1 'polypeptide(L)'
;MNSFWLTMIIVGILTFGIRLSFIVILDRWQPPHLIERALRFVPVAVLSAIIAPELILHSGTADFSFGNLRLIAGIVSIIVAWKTKSIIWTIVVGMGVLLVSQYLL
;
A
#
# COMPACT_ATOMS: atom_id res chain seq x y z
N MET A 1 6.87 11.58 -29.70
CA MET A 1 8.13 11.71 -28.93
C MET A 1 8.22 13.01 -28.12
N ASN A 2 7.56 14.11 -28.52
CA ASN A 2 7.51 15.35 -27.71
C ASN A 2 6.67 15.29 -26.42
N SER A 3 5.68 14.39 -26.35
CA SER A 3 4.77 14.34 -25.19
C SER A 3 5.41 13.78 -23.92
N PHE A 4 6.37 12.86 -24.03
CA PHE A 4 7.03 12.27 -22.84
C PHE A 4 7.83 13.30 -22.05
N TRP A 5 8.57 14.16 -22.75
CA TRP A 5 9.31 15.27 -22.13
C TRP A 5 8.39 16.24 -21.41
N LEU A 6 7.28 16.60 -22.05
CA LEU A 6 6.29 17.51 -21.49
C LEU A 6 5.60 16.90 -20.26
N THR A 7 5.21 15.61 -20.31
CA THR A 7 4.64 14.89 -19.17
C THR A 7 5.62 14.78 -18.00
N MET A 8 6.91 14.49 -18.27
CA MET A 8 7.92 14.39 -17.21
C MET A 8 8.12 15.72 -16.48
N ILE A 9 8.17 16.84 -17.23
CA ILE A 9 8.28 18.18 -16.63
C ILE A 9 7.02 18.51 -15.81
N ILE A 10 5.83 18.24 -16.35
CA ILE A 10 4.57 18.50 -15.63
C ILE A 10 4.50 17.69 -14.33
N VAL A 11 4.75 16.38 -14.39
CA VAL A 11 4.71 15.51 -13.20
C VAL A 11 5.78 15.91 -12.19
N GLY A 12 6.97 16.31 -12.66
CA GLY A 12 8.03 16.85 -11.82
C GLY A 12 7.57 18.09 -11.06
N ILE A 13 7.09 19.12 -11.77
CA ILE A 13 6.58 20.35 -11.18
C ILE A 13 5.43 20.07 -10.21
N LEU A 14 4.50 19.18 -10.57
CA LEU A 14 3.36 18.85 -9.73
C LEU A 14 3.80 18.14 -8.43
N THR A 15 4.72 17.18 -8.52
CA THR A 15 5.25 16.45 -7.36
C THR A 15 6.02 17.38 -6.42
N PHE A 16 6.89 18.22 -6.98
CA PHE A 16 7.61 19.24 -6.21
C PHE A 16 6.66 20.27 -5.64
N GLY A 17 5.64 20.71 -6.38
CA GLY A 17 4.63 21.65 -5.94
C GLY A 17 3.85 21.14 -4.73
N ILE A 18 3.37 19.89 -4.78
CA ILE A 18 2.68 19.26 -3.64
C ILE A 18 3.63 19.16 -2.45
N ARG A 19 4.86 18.65 -2.64
CA ARG A 19 5.82 18.43 -1.55
C ARG A 19 6.29 19.75 -0.92
N LEU A 20 6.59 20.77 -1.73
CA LEU A 20 7.03 22.10 -1.27
C LEU A 20 5.87 22.88 -0.66
N SER A 21 4.65 22.72 -1.14
CA SER A 21 3.45 23.33 -0.53
C SER A 21 3.32 22.91 0.93
N PHE A 22 3.47 21.61 1.23
CA PHE A 22 3.46 21.14 2.62
C PHE A 22 4.61 21.73 3.45
N ILE A 23 5.84 21.81 2.91
CA ILE A 23 7.00 22.33 3.64
C ILE A 23 6.85 23.83 3.95
N VAL A 24 6.43 24.64 2.97
CA VAL A 24 6.27 26.10 3.12
C VAL A 24 5.08 26.44 4.02
N ILE A 25 4.00 25.66 3.95
CA ILE A 25 2.84 25.82 4.83
C ILE A 25 3.19 25.42 6.27
N LEU A 26 3.96 24.34 6.45
CA LEU A 26 4.36 23.85 7.78
C LEU A 26 5.35 24.79 8.49
N ASP A 27 6.18 25.51 7.73
CA ASP A 27 7.09 26.54 8.24
C ASP A 27 6.34 27.81 8.73
N ARG A 28 5.22 28.15 8.08
CA ARG A 28 4.41 29.33 8.44
C ARG A 28 3.26 29.04 9.40
N TRP A 29 2.75 27.81 9.44
CA TRP A 29 1.62 27.40 10.26
C TRP A 29 2.00 26.16 11.06
N GLN A 30 2.10 26.29 12.39
CA GLN A 30 2.15 25.13 13.27
C GLN A 30 0.82 24.38 13.15
N PRO A 31 0.80 23.17 12.57
CA PRO A 31 -0.44 22.44 12.41
C PRO A 31 -0.96 22.08 13.81
N PRO A 32 -2.29 22.11 14.04
CA PRO A 32 -2.86 21.57 15.25
C PRO A 32 -2.43 20.11 15.42
N HIS A 33 -2.20 19.67 16.66
CA HIS A 33 -1.66 18.34 17.00
C HIS A 33 -2.43 17.17 16.34
N LEU A 34 -3.71 17.36 16.01
CA LEU A 34 -4.52 16.41 15.25
C LEU A 34 -3.98 16.14 13.83
N ILE A 35 -3.58 17.19 13.11
CA ILE A 35 -3.11 17.10 11.72
C ILE A 35 -1.75 16.43 11.68
N GLU A 36 -0.80 16.84 12.54
CA GLU A 36 0.51 16.18 12.65
C GLU A 36 0.38 14.68 12.97
N ARG A 37 -0.50 14.35 13.90
CA ARG A 37 -0.79 12.95 14.25
C ARG A 37 -1.40 12.20 13.05
N ALA A 38 -2.32 12.81 12.30
CA ALA A 38 -2.91 12.21 11.10
C ALA A 38 -1.86 11.99 9.99
N LEU A 39 -0.98 12.96 9.74
CA LEU A 39 0.11 12.86 8.75
C LEU A 39 1.04 11.68 9.02
N ARG A 40 1.33 11.38 10.29
CA ARG A 40 2.14 10.21 10.67
C ARG A 40 1.48 8.87 10.30
N PHE A 41 0.16 8.82 10.19
CA PHE A 41 -0.59 7.62 9.78
C PHE A 41 -0.83 7.53 8.27
N VAL A 42 -0.58 8.60 7.51
CA VAL A 42 -0.77 8.59 6.04
C VAL A 42 0.01 7.44 5.37
N PRO A 43 1.30 7.18 5.67
CA PRO A 43 2.04 6.12 5.00
C PRO A 43 1.41 4.74 5.20
N VAL A 44 1.02 4.40 6.44
CA VAL A 44 0.43 3.09 6.73
C VAL A 44 -0.99 2.98 6.19
N ALA A 45 -1.76 4.06 6.19
CA ALA A 45 -3.12 4.10 5.64
C ALA A 45 -3.11 3.92 4.13
N VAL A 46 -2.21 4.60 3.42
CA VAL A 46 -2.06 4.46 1.96
C VAL A 46 -1.64 3.04 1.58
N LEU A 47 -0.64 2.47 2.26
CA LEU A 47 -0.24 1.08 2.03
C LEU A 47 -1.41 0.12 2.24
N SER A 48 -2.15 0.28 3.34
CA SER A 48 -3.33 -0.54 3.64
C SER A 48 -4.42 -0.38 2.57
N ALA A 49 -4.66 0.84 2.10
CA ALA A 49 -5.67 1.13 1.08
C ALA A 49 -5.32 0.57 -0.30
N ILE A 50 -4.04 0.38 -0.62
CA ILE A 50 -3.60 -0.26 -1.87
C ILE A 50 -3.68 -1.78 -1.75
N ILE A 51 -3.24 -2.34 -0.61
CA ILE A 51 -3.16 -3.79 -0.40
C ILE A 51 -4.55 -4.41 -0.19
N ALA A 52 -5.45 -3.74 0.56
CA ALA A 52 -6.78 -4.26 0.86
C ALA A 52 -7.61 -4.63 -0.39
N PRO A 53 -7.79 -3.75 -1.40
CA PRO A 53 -8.52 -4.12 -2.60
C PRO A 53 -7.79 -5.17 -3.43
N GLU A 54 -6.45 -5.16 -3.43
CA GLU A 54 -5.66 -6.17 -4.12
C GLU A 54 -5.87 -7.59 -3.54
N LEU A 55 -6.13 -7.69 -2.24
CA LEU A 55 -6.46 -8.96 -1.57
C LEU A 55 -7.90 -9.42 -1.84
N ILE A 56 -8.84 -8.48 -1.94
CA ILE A 56 -10.29 -8.76 -2.01
C ILE A 56 -10.76 -8.95 -3.46
N LEU A 57 -10.21 -8.19 -4.41
CA LEU A 57 -10.64 -8.21 -5.81
C LEU A 57 -9.76 -9.18 -6.62
N HIS A 58 -10.37 -10.25 -7.11
CA HIS A 58 -9.75 -11.13 -8.09
C HIS A 58 -10.46 -10.93 -9.43
N SER A 59 -9.71 -10.51 -10.46
CA SER A 59 -10.21 -10.43 -11.84
C SER A 59 -11.52 -9.63 -12.04
N GLY A 60 -11.77 -8.61 -11.20
CA GLY A 60 -12.93 -7.73 -11.33
C GLY A 60 -14.24 -8.25 -10.71
N THR A 61 -14.22 -9.44 -10.10
CA THR A 61 -15.34 -9.97 -9.30
C THR A 61 -14.94 -10.09 -7.83
N ALA A 62 -15.86 -9.69 -6.93
CA ALA A 62 -15.68 -9.85 -5.50
C ALA A 62 -15.91 -11.32 -5.12
N ASP A 63 -14.92 -12.17 -5.40
CA ASP A 63 -14.97 -13.58 -5.07
C ASP A 63 -14.55 -13.79 -3.61
N PHE A 64 -15.54 -13.70 -2.71
CA PHE A 64 -15.40 -14.14 -1.31
C PHE A 64 -15.37 -15.68 -1.18
N SER A 65 -15.26 -16.40 -2.29
CA SER A 65 -15.17 -17.86 -2.30
C SER A 65 -13.85 -18.31 -1.67
N PHE A 66 -13.90 -19.37 -0.86
CA PHE A 66 -12.73 -20.06 -0.30
C PHE A 66 -11.76 -20.61 -1.37
N GLY A 67 -12.11 -20.51 -2.66
CA GLY A 67 -11.21 -20.74 -3.78
C GLY A 67 -10.26 -19.57 -4.10
N ASN A 68 -10.36 -18.43 -3.41
CA ASN A 68 -9.49 -17.28 -3.66
C ASN A 68 -8.19 -17.35 -2.84
N LEU A 69 -7.19 -17.97 -3.44
CA LEU A 69 -5.89 -18.25 -2.84
C LEU A 69 -5.17 -17.01 -2.28
N ARG A 70 -5.35 -15.85 -2.92
CA ARG A 70 -4.77 -14.57 -2.47
C ARG A 70 -5.38 -14.08 -1.16
N LEU A 71 -6.68 -14.31 -0.93
CA LEU A 71 -7.34 -13.91 0.31
C LEU A 71 -6.86 -14.77 1.48
N ILE A 72 -6.73 -16.09 1.26
CA ILE A 72 -6.19 -17.03 2.25
C ILE A 72 -4.73 -16.69 2.57
N ALA A 73 -3.89 -16.48 1.56
CA ALA A 73 -2.50 -16.10 1.78
C ALA A 73 -2.36 -14.74 2.48
N GLY A 74 -3.23 -13.77 2.17
CA GLY A 74 -3.30 -12.49 2.87
C GLY A 74 -3.63 -12.65 4.35
N ILE A 75 -4.66 -13.43 4.68
CA ILE A 75 -5.06 -13.72 6.07
C ILE A 75 -3.94 -14.41 6.83
N VAL A 76 -3.32 -15.44 6.24
CA VAL A 76 -2.19 -16.15 6.87
C VAL A 76 -1.00 -15.20 7.08
N SER A 77 -0.70 -14.34 6.10
CA SER A 77 0.35 -13.32 6.23
C SER A 77 0.07 -12.34 7.36
N ILE A 78 -1.18 -11.89 7.52
CA ILE A 78 -1.59 -10.99 8.62
C ILE A 78 -1.37 -11.68 9.98
N ILE A 79 -1.77 -12.95 10.11
CA ILE A 79 -1.59 -13.73 11.34
C ILE A 79 -0.10 -13.89 11.67
N VAL A 80 0.72 -14.20 10.67
CA VAL A 80 2.17 -14.37 10.84
C VAL A 80 2.86 -13.05 11.17
N ALA A 81 2.45 -11.95 10.52
CA ALA A 81 2.96 -10.61 10.81
C ALA A 81 2.70 -10.23 12.27
N TRP A 82 1.48 -10.50 12.76
CA TRP A 82 1.09 -10.20 14.13
C TRP A 82 1.88 -11.01 15.16
N LYS A 83 2.11 -12.30 14.87
CA LYS A 83 2.83 -13.21 15.77
C LYS A 83 4.34 -13.00 15.76
N THR A 84 4.93 -12.79 14.58
CA THR A 84 6.40 -12.80 14.40
C THR A 84 7.01 -11.42 14.50
N LYS A 85 6.22 -10.35 14.32
CA LYS A 85 6.68 -8.95 14.26
C LYS A 85 7.90 -8.73 13.32
N SER A 86 8.10 -9.65 12.37
CA SER A 86 9.23 -9.67 11.43
C SER A 86 8.71 -9.67 10.01
N ILE A 87 9.17 -8.68 9.24
CA ILE A 87 8.79 -8.48 7.84
C ILE A 87 9.25 -9.68 7.00
N ILE A 88 10.45 -10.20 7.26
CA ILE A 88 11.03 -11.32 6.51
C ILE A 88 10.15 -12.58 6.64
N TRP A 89 9.77 -12.95 7.86
CA TRP A 89 8.91 -14.11 8.09
C TRP A 89 7.51 -13.95 7.48
N THR A 90 6.99 -12.72 7.48
CA THR A 90 5.71 -12.41 6.84
C THR A 90 5.78 -12.63 5.32
N ILE A 91 6.85 -12.17 4.67
CA ILE A 91 7.05 -12.34 3.23
C ILE A 91 7.25 -13.81 2.89
N VAL A 92 8.11 -14.52 3.64
CA VAL A 92 8.43 -15.94 3.38
C VAL A 92 7.19 -16.81 3.53
N VAL A 93 6.41 -16.62 4.59
CA VAL A 93 5.19 -17.40 4.80
C VAL A 93 4.11 -17.01 3.78
N GLY A 94 3.92 -15.73 3.50
CA GLY A 94 2.95 -15.26 2.50
C GLY A 94 3.24 -15.80 1.10
N MET A 95 4.50 -15.69 0.65
CA MET A 95 4.95 -16.28 -0.62
C MET A 95 4.83 -17.81 -0.62
N GLY A 96 5.21 -18.46 0.49
CA GLY A 96 5.08 -19.91 0.61
C GLY A 96 3.65 -20.40 0.47
N VAL A 97 2.70 -19.72 1.12
CA VAL A 97 1.26 -20.06 1.03
C VAL A 97 0.72 -19.78 -0.37
N LEU A 98 1.10 -18.66 -0.99
CA LEU A 98 0.73 -18.37 -2.38
C LEU A 98 1.25 -19.45 -3.35
N LEU A 99 2.53 -19.81 -3.25
CA LEU A 99 3.15 -20.79 -4.14
C LEU A 99 2.58 -22.19 -3.94
N VAL A 100 2.42 -22.64 -2.69
CA VAL A 100 1.82 -23.95 -2.38
C VAL A 100 0.40 -24.02 -2.91
N SER A 101 -0.36 -22.94 -2.74
CA SER A 101 -1.74 -22.93 -3.20
C SER A 101 -1.83 -22.87 -4.72
N GLN A 102 -0.98 -22.09 -5.39
CA GLN A 102 -0.89 -22.05 -6.86
C GLN A 102 -0.42 -23.38 -7.46
N TYR A 103 0.41 -24.14 -6.75
CA TYR A 103 0.92 -25.44 -7.23
C TYR A 103 -0.09 -26.59 -7.05
N LEU A 104 -1.10 -26.42 -6.19
CA LEU A 104 -2.11 -27.46 -5.89
C LEU A 104 -3.35 -27.39 -6.81
N LEU A 105 -3.47 -26.35 -7.64
CA LEU A 105 -4.52 -26.12 -8.64
C LEU A 105 -3.94 -26.14 -10.06
#